data_AF-A0A8T5J166-F1
#
_entry.id   AF-A0A8T5J166-F1
#
_cell.length_a   1.000
_cell.length_b   1.000
_cell.length_c   1.000
_cell.angle_alpha   90.00
_cell.angle_beta   90.00
_cell.angle_gamma   90.00
#
_symmetry.space_group_name_H-M   'P 1'
#
loop_
_entity.id
_entity.type
_entity.pdbx_description
1 polymer ?
#
loop_
_entity_poly.entity_id
_entity_poly.type
_entity_poly.pdbx_seq_one_letter_code
_entity_poly.pdbx_strand_id
1 'polypeptide(L)' 'MAKKKDKFYRKWHASPLSGGFMVTSMLGFLISTYFVYPQSLRFGLACMLVFTLMFIASLISMTKAPLMDEGK' A
#
# COMPACT_ATOMS: atom_id res chain seq x y z
N MET A 1 -6.77 -10.03 -48.24
CA MET A 1 -6.37 -8.87 -47.41
C MET A 1 -7.10 -8.91 -46.07
N ALA A 2 -6.50 -8.29 -45.05
CA ALA A 2 -6.98 -8.02 -43.68
C ALA A 2 -6.67 -9.10 -42.60
N LYS A 3 -5.54 -8.90 -41.91
CA LYS A 3 -5.16 -9.54 -40.64
C LYS A 3 -6.15 -9.16 -39.53
N LYS A 4 -6.71 -10.16 -38.85
CA LYS A 4 -7.42 -10.02 -37.57
C LYS A 4 -6.42 -9.49 -36.52
N LYS A 5 -6.65 -8.29 -35.99
CA LYS A 5 -5.86 -7.71 -34.89
C LYS A 5 -6.56 -8.05 -33.59
N ASP A 6 -6.21 -9.19 -33.02
CA ASP A 6 -6.69 -9.58 -31.69
C ASP A 6 -6.03 -8.63 -30.68
N LYS A 7 -6.82 -7.69 -30.14
CA LYS A 7 -6.36 -6.76 -29.09
C LYS A 7 -6.07 -7.56 -27.84
N PHE A 8 -4.79 -7.78 -27.59
CA PHE A 8 -4.26 -8.36 -26.36
C PHE A 8 -4.40 -7.35 -25.20
N TYR A 9 -5.60 -7.25 -24.62
CA TYR A 9 -5.78 -6.54 -23.36
C TYR A 9 -5.12 -7.38 -22.26
N ARG A 10 -3.93 -6.96 -21.82
CA ARG A 10 -3.27 -7.55 -20.65
C ARG A 10 -4.18 -7.36 -19.44
N LYS A 11 -4.76 -8.46 -18.94
CA LYS A 11 -5.60 -8.52 -17.75
C LYS A 11 -4.75 -8.06 -16.56
N TRP A 12 -4.97 -6.83 -16.08
CA TRP A 12 -4.25 -6.30 -14.92
C TRP A 12 -4.80 -6.96 -13.65
N HIS A 13 -4.06 -7.91 -13.10
CA HIS A 13 -4.32 -8.43 -11.76
C HIS A 13 -3.88 -7.38 -10.74
N ALA A 14 -4.83 -6.59 -10.23
CA ALA A 14 -4.60 -5.77 -9.06
C ALA A 14 -4.55 -6.69 -7.83
N SER A 15 -3.35 -7.12 -7.44
CA SER A 15 -3.16 -7.85 -6.19
C SER A 15 -3.24 -6.86 -5.03
N PRO A 16 -4.03 -7.12 -3.97
CA PRO A 16 -3.98 -6.31 -2.77
C PRO A 16 -2.55 -6.30 -2.22
N LEU A 17 -2.15 -5.16 -1.66
CA LEU A 17 -0.82 -4.98 -1.09
C LEU A 17 -0.64 -5.96 0.08
N SER A 18 0.52 -6.60 0.16
CA SER A 18 0.81 -7.61 1.19
C SER A 18 0.58 -7.05 2.60
N GLY A 19 -0.04 -7.86 3.47
CA GLY A 19 -0.25 -7.56 4.88
C GLY A 19 1.02 -7.10 5.62
N GLY A 20 2.19 -7.56 5.17
CA GLY A 20 3.48 -7.13 5.72
C GLY A 20 3.73 -5.62 5.65
N PHE A 21 3.20 -4.93 4.64
CA PHE A 21 3.34 -3.47 4.53
C PHE A 21 2.55 -2.73 5.62
N MET A 22 1.35 -3.22 5.95
CA MET A 22 0.52 -2.70 7.04
C MET A 22 1.17 -2.97 8.40
N VAL A 23 1.70 -4.17 8.63
CA VAL A 23 2.41 -4.50 9.87
C VAL A 23 3.65 -3.62 10.04
N THR A 24 4.39 -3.39 8.96
CA THR A 24 5.59 -2.53 8.97
C THR A 24 5.25 -1.08 9.32
N SER A 25 4.14 -0.53 8.80
CA SER A 25 3.71 0.83 9.16
C SER A 25 3.26 0.94 10.61
N MET A 26 2.59 -0.08 11.17
CA MET A 26 2.24 -0.11 12.59
C MET A 26 3.49 -0.20 13.49
N LEU A 27 4.42 -1.08 13.18
CA LEU A 27 5.67 -1.24 13.92
C LEU A 27 6.54 0.02 13.85
N GLY A 28 6.68 0.60 12.66
CA GLY A 28 7.42 1.84 12.45
C GLY A 28 6.81 3.01 13.21
N PHE A 29 5.48 3.11 13.27
CA PHE A 29 4.78 4.13 14.05
C PHE A 29 5.05 3.98 15.56
N LEU A 30 4.98 2.75 16.09
CA LEU A 30 5.26 2.47 17.50
C LEU A 30 6.72 2.78 17.87
N ILE A 31 7.67 2.36 17.03
CA ILE A 31 9.11 2.64 17.22
C ILE A 31 9.36 4.15 17.16
N SER A 32 8.76 4.84 16.20
CA SER A 32 8.90 6.29 16.07
C SER A 32 8.37 7.03 17.31
N THR A 33 7.25 6.58 17.86
CA THR A 33 6.61 7.18 19.03
C THR A 33 7.43 6.97 20.30
N TYR A 34 7.87 5.73 20.54
CA TYR A 34 8.49 5.37 21.82
C TYR A 34 10.00 5.62 21.84
N PHE A 35 10.68 5.49 20.71
CA PHE A 35 12.14 5.53 20.63
C PHE A 35 12.68 6.81 19.97
N VAL A 36 12.06 7.25 18.86
CA VAL A 36 12.59 8.37 18.06
C VAL A 36 12.14 9.74 18.61
N TYR A 37 10.87 9.85 19.05
CA TYR A 37 10.32 11.07 19.62
C TYR A 37 11.09 11.63 20.83
N PRO A 38 11.45 10.82 21.86
CA PRO A 38 12.20 11.34 23.01
C PRO A 38 13.64 11.74 22.66
N GLN A 39 14.25 11.13 21.64
CA GLN A 39 15.63 11.42 21.25
C GLN A 39 15.71 12.66 20.36
N SER A 40 14.72 12.90 19.51
CA SER A 40 14.73 14.01 18.56
C SER A 40 13.33 14.36 18.08
N LEU A 41 12.75 15.45 18.60
CA LEU A 41 11.39 15.90 18.28
C LEU A 41 11.16 16.09 16.77
N ARG A 42 12.13 16.67 16.06
CA ARG A 42 12.03 16.92 14.60
C ARG A 42 11.94 15.64 13.79
N PHE A 43 12.79 14.66 14.11
CA PHE A 43 12.83 13.38 13.41
C PHE A 43 11.67 12.47 13.82
N GLY A 44 11.30 12.45 15.10
CA GLY A 44 10.16 11.66 15.59
C GLY A 44 8.85 12.09 14.95
N LEU A 45 8.64 13.40 14.77
CA LEU A 45 7.44 13.93 14.14
C LEU A 45 7.41 13.66 12.62
N ALA A 46 8.55 13.77 11.94
CA ALA A 46 8.68 13.40 10.53
C ALA A 46 8.41 11.91 10.30
N CYS A 47 9.03 11.03 11.11
CA CYS A 47 8.83 9.58 11.02
C CYS A 47 7.38 9.18 11.33
N MET A 48 6.76 9.76 12.38
CA MET A 48 5.34 9.54 12.67
C MET A 48 4.45 9.89 11.47
N LEU A 49 4.68 11.05 10.84
CA LEU A 49 3.88 11.51 9.71
C LEU A 49 4.02 10.57 8.51
N VAL A 50 5.24 10.13 8.21
CA VAL A 50 5.51 9.15 7.14
C VAL A 50 4.82 7.82 7.42
N PHE A 51 4.97 7.24 8.62
CA PHE A 51 4.34 5.96 8.95
C PHE A 51 2.81 6.05 8.96
N THR A 52 2.25 7.19 9.38
CA THR A 52 0.80 7.44 9.34
C THR A 52 0.29 7.49 7.89
N LEU A 53 0.97 8.22 7.00
CA LEU A 53 0.63 8.24 5.57
C LEU A 53 0.73 6.85 4.94
N MET A 54 1.78 6.10 5.31
CA MET A 54 2.02 4.74 4.84
C MET A 54 0.92 3.78 5.31
N PHE A 55 0.43 3.95 6.54
CA PHE A 55 -0.70 3.20 7.07
C PHE A 55 -2.00 3.50 6.31
N ILE A 56 -2.32 4.78 6.07
CA ILE A 56 -3.50 5.19 5.30
C ILE A 56 -3.44 4.65 3.87
N ALA A 57 -2.28 4.74 3.22
CA ALA A 57 -2.07 4.17 1.89
C ALA A 57 -2.31 2.66 1.86
N SER A 58 -1.88 1.94 2.89
CA SER A 58 -2.09 0.50 3.02
C SER A 58 -3.58 0.13 3.13
N LEU A 59 -4.35 0.89 3.92
CA LEU A 59 -5.79 0.71 4.07
C LEU A 59 -6.52 0.95 2.74
N ILE A 60 -6.15 2.01 2.01
CA ILE A 60 -6.73 2.31 0.69
C ILE A 60 -6.40 1.20 -0.31
N SER A 61 -5.19 0.64 -0.25
CA SER A 61 -4.79 -0.41 -1.19
C SER A 61 -5.46 -1.76 -0.92
N MET A 62 -5.85 -2.05 0.32
CA MET A 62 -6.55 -3.30 0.69
C MET A 62 -8.07 -3.22 0.53
N THR A 63 -8.65 -2.03 0.61
CA THR A 63 -10.10 -1.81 0.43
C THR A 63 -10.53 -1.79 -1.04
N LYS A 64 -9.58 -1.64 -1.98
CA LYS A 64 -9.83 -1.84 -3.41
C LYS A 64 -10.06 -3.34 -3.66
N ALA A 65 -11.33 -3.73 -3.79
CA ALA A 65 -11.71 -5.10 -4.14
C ALA A 65 -10.97 -5.55 -5.43
N PRO A 66 -10.50 -6.81 -5.51
CA PRO A 66 -10.02 -7.35 -6.77
C PRO A 66 -11.17 -7.23 -7.78
N LEU A 67 -10.89 -6.65 -8.94
CA LEU A 67 -11.83 -6.65 -10.06
C LEU A 67 -11.96 -8.10 -10.55
N MET A 68 -12.80 -8.89 -9.88
CA MET A 68 -13.29 -10.16 -10.35
C MET A 68 -14.20 -9.87 -11.55
N ASP A 69 -13.61 -9.88 -12.72
CA ASP A 69 -14.35 -10.21 -13.93
C ASP A 69 -14.63 -11.72 -13.87
N GLU A 70 -15.77 -12.06 -13.26
CA GLU A 70 -16.39 -13.38 -13.34
C GLU A 70 -16.77 -13.63 -14.81
N GLY A 71 -15.79 -14.08 -15.59
CA GLY A 71 -16.05 -14.71 -16.87
C GLY A 71 -16.72 -16.06 -16.65
N LYS A 72 -18.05 -16.04 -16.57
CA LYS A 72 -18.89 -17.09 -17.18
C LYS A 72 -18.99 -16.81 -18.67
#